data_AF-A0A921T170-F1
#
_entry.id   AF-A0A921T170-F1
#
_cell.length_a   1.000
_cell.length_b   1.000
_cell.length_c   1.000
_cell.angle_alpha   90.00
_cell.angle_beta   90.00
_cell.angle_gamma   90.00
#
_symmetry.space_group_name_H-M   'P 1'
#
loop_
_entity.id
_entity.type
_entity.pdbx_description
1 polymer ?
#
loop_
_entity_poly.entity_id
_entity_poly.type
_entity_poly.pdbx_seq_one_letter_code
_entity_poly.pdbx_strand_id
1 'polypeptide(L)'
;KNKLIETGLIGICDTDKIDWDKDNGSLTRKDIVGVNAHLILNKSNINSATPTIVESRLDVAEEFWNAVSQIPGFGEPSAKYNTVSAQPVVLKALAKLTYDFAFGKKKSEENLRHLLDGITDLDFSHSNPMWRYYQLSEEDRIKYGIDKMAEYLPDIETGNRDIGSFDGKWMRFGSKHNDIFPIIGDMIRWKLGLPSRHEK
;
A
#
# COMPACT_ATOMS: atom_id res chain seq x y z
N LYS A 1 -3.47 -6.73 16.67
CA LYS A 1 -4.71 -7.42 16.22
C LYS A 1 -5.89 -7.06 17.11
N ASN A 2 -5.95 -7.52 18.36
CA ASN A 2 -7.11 -7.32 19.23
C ASN A 2 -7.47 -5.83 19.38
N LYS A 3 -6.47 -4.98 19.61
CA LYS A 3 -6.67 -3.51 19.66
C LYS A 3 -7.32 -2.93 18.39
N LEU A 4 -6.93 -3.34 17.19
CA LEU A 4 -7.51 -2.84 15.92
C LEU A 4 -8.96 -3.26 15.69
N ILE A 5 -9.34 -4.43 16.22
CA ILE A 5 -10.70 -4.96 16.16
C ILE A 5 -11.56 -4.25 17.21
N GLU A 6 -11.02 -4.08 18.41
CA GLU A 6 -11.67 -3.40 19.53
C GLU A 6 -11.91 -1.91 19.25
N THR A 7 -11.03 -1.27 18.48
CA THR A 7 -11.24 0.11 18.00
C THR A 7 -12.20 0.22 16.81
N GLY A 8 -12.61 -0.90 16.21
CA GLY A 8 -13.53 -0.91 15.07
C GLY A 8 -12.95 -0.35 13.76
N LEU A 9 -11.63 -0.11 13.69
CA LEU A 9 -10.97 0.50 12.54
C LEU A 9 -10.97 -0.41 11.30
N ILE A 10 -11.05 -1.73 11.50
CA ILE A 10 -10.96 -2.72 10.42
C ILE A 10 -11.90 -3.89 10.70
N GLY A 11 -12.76 -4.22 9.75
CA GLY A 11 -13.53 -5.47 9.76
C GLY A 11 -12.65 -6.68 9.44
N ILE A 12 -12.89 -7.82 10.10
CA ILE A 12 -12.17 -9.07 9.81
C ILE A 12 -13.12 -10.12 9.26
N CYS A 13 -12.68 -10.80 8.20
CA CYS A 13 -13.30 -12.03 7.73
C CYS A 13 -12.41 -13.24 8.05
N ASP A 14 -13.06 -14.34 8.42
CA ASP A 14 -12.42 -15.61 8.75
C ASP A 14 -12.06 -16.45 7.53
N THR A 15 -12.39 -15.99 6.31
CA THR A 15 -11.99 -16.67 5.08
C THR A 15 -10.55 -16.35 4.69
N ASP A 16 -9.89 -17.29 4.01
CA ASP A 16 -8.52 -17.12 3.53
C ASP A 16 -8.40 -16.24 2.29
N LYS A 17 -9.51 -16.05 1.56
CA LYS A 17 -9.59 -15.24 0.36
C LYS A 17 -10.97 -14.61 0.25
N ILE A 18 -10.99 -13.30 -0.01
CA ILE A 18 -12.22 -12.55 -0.27
C ILE A 18 -12.43 -12.46 -1.78
N ASP A 19 -13.54 -13.04 -2.22
CA ASP A 19 -14.12 -12.82 -3.54
C ASP A 19 -14.60 -11.36 -3.63
N TRP A 20 -14.27 -10.65 -4.71
CA TRP A 20 -14.57 -9.23 -4.84
C TRP A 20 -16.09 -8.98 -4.89
N ASP A 21 -16.84 -9.92 -5.46
CA ASP A 21 -18.30 -9.82 -5.54
C ASP A 21 -18.99 -10.06 -4.19
N LYS A 22 -18.26 -10.61 -3.21
CA LYS A 22 -18.72 -10.86 -1.84
C LYS A 22 -17.94 -10.03 -0.82
N ASP A 23 -17.23 -9.01 -1.30
CA ASP A 23 -16.43 -8.14 -0.46
C ASP A 23 -17.36 -7.24 0.36
N ASN A 24 -17.27 -7.37 1.68
CA ASN A 24 -18.02 -6.56 2.64
C ASN A 24 -17.14 -5.47 3.28
N GLY A 25 -15.95 -5.22 2.73
CA GLY A 25 -14.99 -4.23 3.23
C GLY A 25 -14.04 -4.76 4.30
N SER A 26 -14.21 -6.01 4.73
CA SER A 26 -13.30 -6.63 5.70
C SER A 26 -11.98 -7.07 5.07
N LEU A 27 -10.96 -7.23 5.90
CA LEU A 27 -9.70 -7.86 5.53
C LEU A 27 -9.63 -9.29 6.06
N THR A 28 -8.95 -10.17 5.34
CA THR A 28 -8.64 -11.49 5.87
C THR A 28 -7.63 -11.36 7.01
N ARG A 29 -7.67 -12.31 7.95
CA ARG A 29 -6.64 -12.39 9.01
C ARG A 29 -5.23 -12.45 8.43
N LYS A 30 -5.06 -13.18 7.31
CA LYS A 30 -3.79 -13.32 6.60
C LYS A 30 -3.28 -11.99 6.07
N ASP A 31 -4.16 -11.17 5.51
CA ASP A 31 -3.80 -9.85 4.98
C ASP A 31 -3.38 -8.91 6.12
N ILE A 32 -4.14 -8.85 7.21
CA ILE A 32 -3.81 -8.03 8.38
C ILE A 32 -2.46 -8.44 8.97
N VAL A 33 -2.21 -9.74 9.11
CA VAL A 33 -0.91 -10.24 9.60
C VAL A 33 0.22 -9.88 8.63
N GLY A 34 0.00 -10.02 7.32
CA GLY A 34 0.98 -9.68 6.30
C GLY A 34 1.34 -8.19 6.30
N VAL A 35 0.34 -7.30 6.39
CA VAL A 35 0.55 -5.84 6.46
C VAL A 35 1.31 -5.49 7.74
N ASN A 36 0.89 -6.02 8.89
CA ASN A 36 1.56 -5.74 10.16
C ASN A 36 2.99 -6.31 10.23
N ALA A 37 3.28 -7.42 9.55
CA ALA A 37 4.65 -7.94 9.44
C ALA A 37 5.58 -6.95 8.72
N HIS A 38 5.10 -6.26 7.68
CA HIS A 38 5.86 -5.18 7.05
C HIS A 38 5.94 -3.94 7.94
N LEU A 39 4.81 -3.51 8.51
CA LEU A 39 4.69 -2.30 9.33
C LEU A 39 5.54 -2.34 10.61
N ILE A 40 5.61 -3.50 11.27
CA ILE A 40 6.24 -3.65 12.58
C ILE A 40 7.63 -4.27 12.45
N LEU A 41 7.84 -5.22 11.52
CA LEU A 41 9.10 -5.98 11.45
C LEU A 41 9.92 -5.73 10.19
N ASN A 42 9.34 -5.13 9.16
CA ASN A 42 9.89 -5.10 7.79
C ASN A 42 10.22 -6.51 7.28
N LYS A 43 9.29 -7.45 7.50
CA LYS A 43 9.39 -8.85 7.08
C LYS A 43 8.11 -9.29 6.39
N SER A 44 8.21 -10.36 5.59
CA SER A 44 7.06 -10.99 4.93
C SER A 44 6.25 -11.91 5.85
N ASN A 45 6.70 -12.14 7.09
CA ASN A 45 6.03 -12.97 8.10
C ASN A 45 6.22 -12.41 9.51
N ILE A 46 5.37 -12.86 10.44
CA ILE A 46 5.29 -12.36 11.81
C ILE A 46 6.11 -13.19 12.82
N ASN A 47 6.84 -14.22 12.37
CA ASN A 47 7.42 -15.24 13.26
C ASN A 47 8.41 -14.68 14.29
N SER A 48 9.01 -13.52 14.03
CA SER A 48 9.93 -12.86 14.96
C SER A 48 9.30 -11.68 15.73
N ALA A 49 7.97 -11.56 15.76
CA ALA A 49 7.30 -10.56 16.57
C ALA A 49 7.36 -10.95 18.04
N THR A 50 8.20 -10.27 18.81
CA THR A 50 8.18 -10.35 20.28
C THR A 50 7.30 -9.23 20.85
N PRO A 51 6.69 -9.40 22.03
CA PRO A 51 5.90 -8.35 22.68
C PRO A 51 6.66 -7.02 22.76
N THR A 52 7.93 -7.03 23.16
CA THR A 52 8.78 -5.83 23.24
C THR A 52 8.91 -5.09 21.90
N ILE A 53 9.05 -5.81 20.79
CA ILE A 53 9.15 -5.18 19.46
C ILE A 53 7.79 -4.60 19.05
N VAL A 54 6.71 -5.34 19.32
CA VAL A 54 5.36 -4.90 18.96
C VAL A 54 4.97 -3.67 19.76
N GLU A 55 5.09 -3.73 21.09
CA GLU A 55 4.71 -2.66 22.03
C GLU A 55 5.44 -1.35 21.73
N SER A 56 6.75 -1.40 21.46
CA SER A 56 7.54 -0.21 21.10
C SER A 56 7.15 0.45 19.78
N ARG A 57 6.29 -0.18 18.96
CA ARG A 57 5.90 0.29 17.62
C ARG A 57 4.38 0.43 17.48
N LEU A 58 3.63 0.22 18.56
CA LEU A 58 2.16 0.26 18.52
C LEU A 58 1.63 1.62 18.09
N ASP A 59 2.20 2.71 18.61
CA ASP A 59 1.72 4.06 18.31
C ASP A 59 1.80 4.37 16.81
N VAL A 60 2.93 4.08 16.17
CA VAL A 60 3.10 4.23 14.71
C VAL A 60 2.16 3.30 13.94
N ALA A 61 1.93 2.09 14.44
CA ALA A 61 1.01 1.17 13.80
C ALA A 61 -0.44 1.66 13.89
N GLU A 62 -0.83 2.30 14.99
CA GLU A 62 -2.14 2.91 15.17
C GLU A 62 -2.34 4.13 14.27
N GLU A 63 -1.36 5.02 14.20
CA GLU A 63 -1.38 6.14 13.26
C GLU A 63 -1.53 5.67 11.81
N PHE A 64 -0.79 4.62 11.42
CA PHE A 64 -0.92 4.01 10.10
C PHE A 64 -2.34 3.52 9.82
N TRP A 65 -2.94 2.74 10.73
CA TRP A 65 -4.28 2.20 10.51
C TRP A 65 -5.36 3.27 10.58
N ASN A 66 -5.15 4.35 11.36
CA ASN A 66 -6.02 5.53 11.38
C ASN A 66 -5.96 6.32 10.07
N ALA A 67 -4.80 6.40 9.43
CA ALA A 67 -4.68 7.04 8.11
C ALA A 67 -5.34 6.17 7.03
N VAL A 68 -5.10 4.85 7.06
CA VAL A 68 -5.68 3.90 6.10
C VAL A 68 -7.21 3.84 6.20
N SER A 69 -7.78 3.88 7.42
CA SER A 69 -9.23 3.83 7.61
C SER A 69 -9.97 5.06 7.06
N GLN A 70 -9.23 6.14 6.77
CA GLN A 70 -9.78 7.36 6.18
C GLN A 70 -9.71 7.37 4.65
N ILE A 71 -9.12 6.35 4.01
CA ILE A 71 -9.10 6.26 2.56
C ILE A 71 -10.53 6.06 2.03
N PRO A 72 -11.01 6.88 1.09
CA PRO A 72 -12.34 6.72 0.51
C PRO A 72 -12.58 5.31 -0.04
N GLY A 73 -13.72 4.72 0.30
CA GLY A 73 -14.12 3.37 -0.12
C GLY A 73 -13.41 2.22 0.63
N PHE A 74 -12.45 2.51 1.52
CA PHE A 74 -11.81 1.49 2.34
C PHE A 74 -12.72 1.07 3.49
N GLY A 75 -12.80 -0.24 3.78
CA GLY A 75 -13.66 -0.75 4.86
C GLY A 75 -15.15 -0.80 4.53
N GLU A 76 -15.56 -0.30 3.35
CA GLU A 76 -16.95 -0.29 2.88
C GLU A 76 -17.32 -1.56 2.10
N PRO A 77 -18.61 -1.89 1.96
CA PRO A 77 -19.04 -2.95 1.05
C PRO A 77 -18.49 -2.74 -0.37
N SER A 78 -17.95 -3.82 -0.96
CA SER A 78 -17.28 -3.79 -2.25
C SER A 78 -16.03 -2.90 -2.30
N ALA A 79 -15.33 -2.72 -1.17
CA ALA A 79 -14.12 -1.89 -1.06
C ALA A 79 -13.11 -2.13 -2.19
N LYS A 80 -12.88 -3.39 -2.59
CA LYS A 80 -11.94 -3.72 -3.69
C LYS A 80 -12.37 -3.19 -5.06
N TYR A 81 -13.65 -2.91 -5.28
CA TYR A 81 -14.14 -2.23 -6.48
C TYR A 81 -14.14 -0.71 -6.37
N ASN A 82 -14.12 -0.19 -5.14
CA ASN A 82 -14.17 1.24 -4.84
C ASN A 82 -12.77 1.86 -4.81
N THR A 83 -11.78 1.12 -4.30
CA THR A 83 -10.43 1.64 -4.09
C THR A 83 -9.37 0.56 -4.27
N VAL A 84 -8.23 0.95 -4.86
CA VAL A 84 -7.08 0.04 -4.95
C VAL A 84 -6.46 -0.25 -3.59
N SER A 85 -6.66 0.60 -2.58
CA SER A 85 -6.10 0.42 -1.23
C SER A 85 -6.68 -0.79 -0.50
N ALA A 86 -7.87 -1.27 -0.89
CA ALA A 86 -8.47 -2.50 -0.38
C ALA A 86 -7.71 -3.76 -0.85
N GLN A 87 -6.78 -3.64 -1.80
CA GLN A 87 -5.92 -4.74 -2.21
C GLN A 87 -4.70 -4.84 -1.27
N PRO A 88 -4.40 -6.02 -0.70
CA PRO A 88 -3.39 -6.15 0.35
C PRO A 88 -1.97 -5.74 -0.08
N VAL A 89 -1.64 -5.80 -1.36
CA VAL A 89 -0.33 -5.36 -1.87
C VAL A 89 -0.10 -3.86 -1.74
N VAL A 90 -1.16 -3.05 -1.86
CA VAL A 90 -1.10 -1.59 -1.66
C VAL A 90 -0.87 -1.28 -0.18
N LEU A 91 -1.61 -1.94 0.72
CA LEU A 91 -1.40 -1.80 2.16
C LEU A 91 0.01 -2.21 2.59
N LYS A 92 0.57 -3.26 1.99
CA LYS A 92 1.97 -3.67 2.23
C LYS A 92 2.97 -2.62 1.76
N ALA A 93 2.70 -1.94 0.65
CA ALA A 93 3.53 -0.83 0.17
C ALA A 93 3.52 0.33 1.17
N LEU A 94 2.34 0.79 1.59
CA LEU A 94 2.19 1.84 2.61
C LEU A 94 2.85 1.44 3.93
N ALA A 95 2.64 0.20 4.39
CA ALA A 95 3.26 -0.31 5.61
C ALA A 95 4.79 -0.35 5.53
N LYS A 96 5.35 -0.72 4.38
CA LYS A 96 6.79 -0.69 4.15
C LYS A 96 7.34 0.73 4.20
N LEU A 97 6.67 1.69 3.56
CA LEU A 97 7.07 3.10 3.59
C LEU A 97 7.04 3.65 5.03
N THR A 98 5.96 3.36 5.75
CA THR A 98 5.79 3.75 7.16
C THR A 98 6.92 3.19 8.01
N TYR A 99 7.25 1.89 7.85
CA TYR A 99 8.39 1.30 8.54
C TYR A 99 9.70 2.02 8.19
N ASP A 100 9.94 2.29 6.90
CA ASP A 100 11.21 2.89 6.45
C ASP A 100 11.44 4.27 7.07
N PHE A 101 10.40 5.08 7.17
CA PHE A 101 10.47 6.42 7.75
C PHE A 101 10.42 6.43 9.27
N ALA A 102 9.74 5.48 9.92
CA ALA A 102 9.69 5.40 11.38
C ALA A 102 10.92 4.70 11.99
N PHE A 103 11.35 3.58 11.40
CA PHE A 103 12.30 2.64 12.01
C PHE A 103 13.46 2.23 11.10
N GLY A 104 13.37 2.55 9.81
CA GLY A 104 14.36 2.17 8.81
C GLY A 104 15.68 2.92 8.92
N LYS A 105 16.61 2.58 8.02
CA LYS A 105 17.92 3.27 7.93
C LYS A 105 17.78 4.74 7.53
N LYS A 106 16.80 5.04 6.67
CA LYS A 106 16.47 6.41 6.23
C LYS A 106 15.29 6.98 7.04
N LYS A 107 15.24 6.69 8.34
CA LYS A 107 14.18 7.20 9.22
C LYS A 107 14.13 8.72 9.18
N SER A 108 12.93 9.27 9.13
CA SER A 108 12.65 10.69 9.11
C SER A 108 11.22 10.89 9.59
N GLU A 109 11.09 11.57 10.73
CA GLU A 109 9.77 11.90 11.29
C GLU A 109 8.99 12.80 10.31
N GLU A 110 9.67 13.74 9.65
CA GLU A 110 9.08 14.61 8.62
C GLU A 110 8.48 13.79 7.47
N ASN A 111 9.24 12.84 6.91
CA ASN A 111 8.73 11.98 5.83
C ASN A 111 7.65 11.03 6.30
N LEU A 112 7.69 10.59 7.57
CA LEU A 112 6.63 9.78 8.16
C LEU A 112 5.33 10.57 8.23
N ARG A 113 5.36 11.80 8.74
CA ARG A 113 4.19 12.68 8.82
C ARG A 113 3.66 13.00 7.42
N HIS A 114 4.55 13.38 6.51
CA HIS A 114 4.20 13.65 5.11
C HIS A 114 3.55 12.43 4.41
N LEU A 115 4.02 11.22 4.72
CA LEU A 115 3.38 10.00 4.23
C LEU A 115 1.98 9.81 4.84
N LEU A 116 1.87 9.87 6.18
CA LEU A 116 0.61 9.58 6.88
C LEU A 116 -0.49 10.59 6.53
N ASP A 117 -0.14 11.88 6.47
CA ASP A 117 -1.03 12.94 6.02
C ASP A 117 -1.37 12.77 4.53
N GLY A 118 -0.37 12.41 3.72
CA GLY A 118 -0.56 12.18 2.29
C GLY A 118 -1.45 10.97 1.96
N ILE A 119 -1.62 9.99 2.85
CA ILE A 119 -2.50 8.83 2.61
C ILE A 119 -3.94 9.28 2.33
N THR A 120 -4.45 10.29 3.03
CA THR A 120 -5.84 10.74 2.83
C THR A 120 -6.02 11.56 1.56
N ASP A 121 -4.94 12.19 1.08
CA ASP A 121 -4.96 13.06 -0.11
C ASP A 121 -4.68 12.30 -1.41
N LEU A 122 -4.18 11.06 -1.31
CA LEU A 122 -3.90 10.21 -2.46
C LEU A 122 -5.18 9.68 -3.10
N ASP A 123 -5.27 9.85 -4.43
CA ASP A 123 -6.34 9.25 -5.22
C ASP A 123 -6.09 7.74 -5.42
N PHE A 124 -6.68 6.91 -4.55
CA PHE A 124 -6.69 5.46 -4.66
C PHE A 124 -7.81 4.91 -5.56
N SER A 125 -8.51 5.75 -6.33
CA SER A 125 -9.50 5.26 -7.31
C SER A 125 -8.83 4.41 -8.38
N HIS A 126 -9.54 3.42 -8.91
CA HIS A 126 -9.04 2.61 -10.03
C HIS A 126 -8.87 3.42 -11.32
N SER A 127 -9.51 4.59 -11.42
CA SER A 127 -9.39 5.52 -12.54
C SER A 127 -8.08 6.29 -12.57
N ASN A 128 -7.36 6.38 -11.44
CA ASN A 128 -6.09 7.11 -11.40
C ASN A 128 -5.05 6.41 -12.30
N PRO A 129 -4.55 7.08 -13.36
CA PRO A 129 -3.65 6.47 -14.33
C PRO A 129 -2.30 6.04 -13.75
N MET A 130 -1.89 6.59 -12.59
CA MET A 130 -0.68 6.18 -11.88
C MET A 130 -0.64 4.67 -11.62
N TRP A 131 -1.76 4.07 -11.22
CA TRP A 131 -1.80 2.65 -10.85
C TRP A 131 -1.58 1.71 -12.04
N ARG A 132 -1.77 2.20 -13.28
CA ARG A 132 -1.59 1.45 -14.52
C ARG A 132 -0.42 1.96 -15.38
N TYR A 133 0.53 2.67 -14.77
CA TYR A 133 1.68 3.29 -15.46
C TYR A 133 2.34 2.39 -16.53
N TYR A 134 2.64 1.13 -16.18
CA TYR A 134 3.30 0.17 -17.07
C TYR A 134 2.45 -0.30 -18.25
N GLN A 135 1.14 -0.07 -18.23
CA GLN A 135 0.21 -0.43 -19.31
C GLN A 135 -0.08 0.75 -20.24
N LEU A 136 0.38 1.95 -19.89
CA LEU A 136 0.21 3.16 -20.68
C LEU A 136 1.38 3.32 -21.65
N SER A 137 1.10 3.85 -22.84
CA SER A 137 2.14 4.30 -23.78
C SER A 137 2.84 5.54 -23.23
N GLU A 138 3.97 5.90 -23.84
CA GLU A 138 4.69 7.13 -23.47
C GLU A 138 3.81 8.37 -23.69
N GLU A 139 3.06 8.42 -24.79
CA GLU A 139 2.16 9.53 -25.11
C GLU A 139 1.05 9.67 -24.06
N ASP A 140 0.47 8.55 -23.61
CA ASP A 140 -0.53 8.56 -22.55
C ASP A 140 0.06 9.00 -21.21
N ARG A 141 1.29 8.59 -20.87
CA ARG A 141 1.95 9.04 -19.63
C ARG A 141 2.19 10.53 -19.61
N ILE A 142 2.63 11.11 -20.73
CA ILE A 142 2.79 12.56 -20.89
C ILE A 142 1.42 13.24 -20.77
N LYS A 143 0.41 12.72 -21.46
CA LYS A 143 -0.97 13.25 -21.43
C LYS A 143 -1.56 13.26 -20.01
N TYR A 144 -1.28 12.24 -19.20
CA TYR A 144 -1.73 12.16 -17.81
C TYR A 144 -0.78 12.86 -16.82
N GLY A 145 0.36 13.41 -17.27
CA GLY A 145 1.34 14.09 -16.43
C GLY A 145 2.08 13.18 -15.45
N ILE A 146 2.26 11.91 -15.81
CA ILE A 146 2.93 10.88 -14.98
C ILE A 146 4.22 10.36 -15.61
N ASP A 147 4.71 10.98 -16.68
CA ASP A 147 5.94 10.62 -17.39
C ASP A 147 7.18 10.65 -16.47
N LYS A 148 7.26 11.65 -15.59
CA LYS A 148 8.37 11.79 -14.61
C LYS A 148 8.42 10.70 -13.54
N MET A 149 7.38 9.86 -13.45
CA MET A 149 7.40 8.71 -12.55
C MET A 149 8.51 7.71 -12.92
N ALA A 150 9.00 7.75 -14.17
CA ALA A 150 10.17 7.00 -14.62
C ALA A 150 11.43 7.25 -13.75
N GLU A 151 11.55 8.42 -13.11
CA GLU A 151 12.67 8.76 -12.22
C GLU A 151 12.64 7.95 -10.91
N TYR A 152 11.47 7.45 -10.52
CA TYR A 152 11.24 6.67 -9.31
C TYR A 152 11.08 5.18 -9.59
N LEU A 153 10.62 4.85 -10.79
CA LEU A 153 10.24 3.49 -11.16
C LEU A 153 11.38 2.77 -11.88
N PRO A 154 11.51 1.46 -11.66
CA PRO A 154 12.41 0.65 -12.47
C PRO A 154 12.09 0.75 -13.96
N ASP A 155 13.14 0.75 -14.79
CA ASP A 155 12.99 0.77 -16.24
C ASP A 155 12.13 -0.40 -16.74
N ILE A 156 11.34 -0.11 -17.78
CA ILE A 156 10.41 -1.01 -18.46
C ILE A 156 11.17 -2.03 -19.27
N GLU A 157 12.32 -1.65 -19.85
CA GLU A 157 13.12 -2.56 -20.69
C GLU A 157 13.85 -3.64 -19.87
N THR A 158 13.89 -3.51 -18.54
CA THR A 158 14.68 -4.39 -17.68
C THR A 158 13.82 -5.34 -16.84
N GLY A 159 13.53 -6.54 -17.36
CA GLY A 159 12.87 -7.60 -16.59
C GLY A 159 11.35 -7.51 -16.52
N ASN A 160 10.71 -8.40 -15.73
CA ASN A 160 9.25 -8.48 -15.67
C ASN A 160 8.67 -7.32 -14.83
N ARG A 161 7.82 -6.49 -15.45
CA ARG A 161 7.11 -5.35 -14.84
C ARG A 161 5.59 -5.56 -14.76
N ASP A 162 5.17 -6.82 -14.81
CA ASP A 162 3.79 -7.19 -14.54
C ASP A 162 3.47 -6.97 -13.06
N ILE A 163 2.96 -5.77 -12.76
CA ILE A 163 2.41 -5.42 -11.45
C ILE A 163 0.93 -5.80 -11.32
N GLY A 164 0.28 -6.24 -12.40
CA GLY A 164 -1.15 -6.46 -12.49
C GLY A 164 -1.76 -5.97 -13.80
N SER A 165 -3.09 -6.02 -13.88
CA SER A 165 -3.87 -5.68 -15.07
C SER A 165 -4.99 -4.68 -14.77
N PHE A 166 -5.23 -3.76 -15.70
CA PHE A 166 -6.42 -2.90 -15.72
C PHE A 166 -7.41 -3.46 -16.75
N ASP A 167 -8.63 -3.79 -16.30
CA ASP A 167 -9.65 -4.42 -17.16
C ASP A 167 -10.55 -3.41 -17.91
N GLY A 168 -10.15 -2.14 -17.95
CA GLY A 168 -10.96 -1.04 -18.47
C GLY A 168 -11.71 -0.27 -17.38
N LYS A 169 -11.90 -0.88 -16.20
CA LYS A 169 -12.59 -0.24 -15.06
C LYS A 169 -11.83 -0.37 -13.75
N TRP A 170 -11.27 -1.53 -13.46
CA TRP A 170 -10.61 -1.84 -12.20
C TRP A 170 -9.16 -2.25 -12.41
N MET A 171 -8.26 -1.60 -11.69
CA MET A 171 -6.88 -2.06 -11.54
C MET A 171 -6.81 -3.21 -10.54
N ARG A 172 -6.29 -4.37 -10.98
CA ARG A 172 -6.09 -5.58 -10.18
C ARG A 172 -4.60 -5.89 -10.12
N PHE A 173 -3.99 -5.76 -8.95
CA PHE A 173 -2.57 -6.05 -8.78
C PHE A 173 -2.30 -7.55 -8.68
N GLY A 174 -1.12 -7.97 -9.14
CA GLY A 174 -0.70 -9.37 -9.18
C GLY A 174 -0.47 -9.99 -7.80
N SER A 175 -0.42 -11.34 -7.75
CA SER A 175 -0.26 -12.11 -6.51
C SER A 175 1.19 -12.15 -5.99
N LYS A 176 2.17 -11.73 -6.79
CA LYS A 176 3.59 -11.67 -6.40
C LYS A 176 3.89 -10.42 -5.58
N HIS A 177 3.26 -10.30 -4.41
CA HIS A 177 3.28 -9.06 -3.64
C HIS A 177 4.71 -8.57 -3.35
N ASN A 178 5.67 -9.47 -3.09
CA ASN A 178 7.06 -9.09 -2.77
C ASN A 178 7.77 -8.34 -3.90
N ASP A 179 7.42 -8.62 -5.15
CA ASP A 179 8.01 -7.96 -6.32
C ASP A 179 7.25 -6.66 -6.63
N ILE A 180 5.95 -6.62 -6.31
CA ILE A 180 5.02 -5.57 -6.72
C ILE A 180 4.94 -4.42 -5.70
N PHE A 181 4.84 -4.73 -4.39
CA PHE A 181 4.68 -3.68 -3.37
C PHE A 181 5.83 -2.65 -3.37
N PRO A 182 7.11 -2.99 -3.65
CA PRO A 182 8.16 -1.98 -3.72
C PRO A 182 7.89 -0.95 -4.82
N ILE A 183 7.41 -1.41 -5.98
CA ILE A 183 7.08 -0.56 -7.12
C ILE A 183 5.88 0.34 -6.79
N ILE A 184 4.83 -0.21 -6.18
CA ILE A 184 3.69 0.59 -5.69
C ILE A 184 4.16 1.63 -4.67
N GLY A 185 5.09 1.26 -3.79
CA GLY A 185 5.70 2.19 -2.83
C GLY A 185 6.44 3.33 -3.53
N ASP A 186 7.15 3.05 -4.62
CA ASP A 186 7.84 4.06 -5.42
C ASP A 186 6.85 4.99 -6.18
N MET A 187 5.71 4.46 -6.65
CA MET A 187 4.62 5.29 -7.19
C MET A 187 4.06 6.27 -6.14
N ILE A 188 3.83 5.78 -4.92
CA ILE A 188 3.34 6.60 -3.81
C ILE A 188 4.39 7.66 -3.42
N ARG A 189 5.68 7.29 -3.40
CA ARG A 189 6.76 8.25 -3.15
C ARG A 189 6.75 9.38 -4.16
N TRP A 190 6.70 9.06 -5.44
CA TRP A 190 6.65 10.06 -6.50
C TRP A 190 5.46 11.00 -6.32
N LYS A 191 4.26 10.42 -6.10
CA LYS A 191 3.03 11.21 -5.99
C LYS A 191 3.03 12.17 -4.81
N LEU A 192 3.67 11.79 -3.70
CA LEU A 192 3.82 12.62 -2.52
C LEU A 192 5.11 13.47 -2.52
N GLY A 193 5.98 13.34 -3.52
CA GLY A 193 7.28 14.03 -3.52
C GLY A 193 8.23 13.55 -2.41
N LEU A 194 8.07 12.31 -1.94
CA LEU A 194 8.96 11.70 -0.96
C LEU A 194 10.30 11.29 -1.62
N PRO A 195 11.39 11.12 -0.85
CA PRO A 195 12.68 10.74 -1.40
C PRO A 195 12.63 9.40 -2.15
N SER A 196 13.32 9.36 -3.30
CA SER A 196 13.37 8.14 -4.11
C SER A 196 14.21 7.07 -3.41
N ARG A 197 13.84 5.80 -3.61
CA ARG A 197 14.69 4.68 -3.19
C ARG A 197 16.02 4.65 -3.95
N HIS A 198 16.06 5.24 -5.14
CA HIS A 198 17.20 5.24 -6.05
C HIS A 198 18.17 6.40 -5.79
N GLU A 199 17.78 7.39 -4.99
CA GLU A 199 18.67 8.45 -4.53
C GLU A 199 19.71 7.88 -3.54
N LYS A 200 20.98 8.09 -3.87
CA LYS A 200 22.14 7.74 -3.05
C LYS A 200 22.33 8.71 -1.91
#